data_AF-A0A341EIC9-F1
#
_entry.id   AF-A0A341EIC9-F1
#
_cell.length_a   1.000
_cell.length_b   1.000
_cell.length_c   1.000
_cell.angle_alpha   90.00
_cell.angle_beta   90.00
_cell.angle_gamma   90.00
#
_symmetry.space_group_name_H-M   'P 1'
#
loop_
_entity.id
_entity.type
_entity.pdbx_description
1 polymer ?
#
loop_
_entity_poly.entity_id
_entity_poly.type
_entity_poly.pdbx_seq_one_letter_code
_entity_poly.pdbx_strand_id
1 'polypeptide(L)'
;MSKEACALRLLVARDSTGLSQLETSQQAGIANNALNNMEKGRQFPNREIMKYFYRAHRIDFNFLMHGDFAQLPQDVQKSLFANLSKRSSELDQKERSDQS
;
A
#
# COMPACT_ATOMS: atom_id res chain seq x y z
N MET A 1 -14.18 5.99 -4.29
CA MET A 1 -12.98 5.39 -3.66
C MET A 1 -13.42 4.13 -2.92
N SER A 2 -12.90 2.96 -3.26
CA SER A 2 -13.21 1.71 -2.56
C SER A 2 -12.12 1.35 -1.55
N LYS A 3 -12.45 0.53 -0.54
CA LYS A 3 -11.47 0.11 0.47
C LYS A 3 -10.43 -0.83 -0.14
N GLU A 4 -10.83 -1.63 -1.12
CA GLU A 4 -10.01 -2.56 -1.88
C GLU A 4 -8.94 -1.80 -2.67
N ALA A 5 -9.30 -0.68 -3.32
CA ALA A 5 -8.35 0.16 -4.02
C ALA A 5 -7.33 0.79 -3.05
N CYS A 6 -7.78 1.28 -1.89
CA CYS A 6 -6.86 1.82 -0.87
C CYS A 6 -5.95 0.73 -0.29
N ALA A 7 -6.49 -0.48 -0.08
CA ALA A 7 -5.73 -1.62 0.40
C ALA A 7 -4.61 -2.02 -0.58
N LEU A 8 -4.91 -2.08 -1.88
CA LEU A 8 -3.92 -2.35 -2.91
C LEU A 8 -2.80 -1.28 -2.89
N ARG A 9 -3.15 0.00 -2.80
CA ARG A 9 -2.15 1.09 -2.75
C ARG A 9 -1.33 1.07 -1.48
N LEU A 10 -1.92 0.72 -0.35
CA LEU A 10 -1.22 0.54 0.91
C LEU A 10 -0.22 -0.62 0.85
N LEU A 11 -0.63 -1.75 0.24
CA LEU A 11 0.25 -2.89 -0.02
C LEU A 11 1.44 -2.51 -0.91
N VAL A 12 1.18 -1.79 -2.01
CA VAL A 12 2.23 -1.27 -2.90
C VAL A 12 3.17 -0.32 -2.16
N ALA A 13 2.62 0.59 -1.36
CA ALA A 13 3.41 1.51 -0.55
C ALA A 13 4.35 0.74 0.39
N ARG A 14 3.85 -0.29 1.09
CA ARG A 14 4.68 -1.14 1.95
C ARG A 14 5.74 -1.90 1.17
N ASP A 15 5.39 -2.53 0.05
CA ASP A 15 6.36 -3.30 -0.74
C ASP A 15 7.47 -2.42 -1.30
N SER A 16 7.16 -1.15 -1.62
CA SER A 16 8.15 -0.18 -2.07
C SER A 16 9.22 0.16 -1.03
N THR A 17 8.96 -0.11 0.25
CA THR A 17 9.92 0.08 1.34
C THR A 17 10.75 -1.17 1.63
N GLY A 18 10.37 -2.33 1.08
CA GLY A 18 10.99 -3.63 1.38
C GLY A 18 10.72 -4.15 2.80
N LEU A 19 9.81 -3.53 3.57
CA LEU A 19 9.52 -3.93 4.94
C LEU A 19 8.37 -4.94 5.00
N SER A 20 8.43 -5.84 5.99
CA SER A 20 7.30 -6.70 6.33
C SER A 20 6.14 -5.90 6.95
N GLN A 21 4.95 -6.51 6.99
CA GLN A 21 3.78 -5.93 7.66
C GLN A 21 4.07 -5.66 9.15
N LEU A 22 4.77 -6.59 9.82
CA LEU A 22 5.12 -6.44 11.23
C LEU A 22 6.05 -5.24 11.45
N GLU A 23 7.15 -5.15 10.72
CA GLU A 23 8.11 -4.04 10.81
C GLU A 23 7.43 -2.71 10.51
N THR A 24 6.59 -2.66 9.48
CA THR A 24 5.83 -1.47 9.10
C THR A 24 4.90 -1.02 10.23
N SER A 25 4.16 -1.96 10.84
CA SER A 25 3.24 -1.65 11.94
C SER A 25 3.99 -1.12 13.18
N GLN A 26 5.15 -1.71 13.49
CA GLN A 26 6.00 -1.27 14.60
C GLN A 26 6.55 0.13 14.35
N GLN A 27 7.06 0.41 13.15
CA GLN A 27 7.58 1.73 12.79
C GLN A 27 6.48 2.80 12.73
N ALA A 28 5.26 2.42 12.32
CA ALA A 28 4.11 3.31 12.31
C ALA A 28 3.45 3.48 13.69
N GLY A 29 3.87 2.72 14.71
CA GLY A 29 3.29 2.79 16.05
C GLY A 29 1.85 2.28 16.13
N ILE A 30 1.46 1.31 15.30
CA ILE A 30 0.12 0.71 15.28
C ILE A 30 0.16 -0.79 15.51
N ALA A 31 -0.95 -1.37 15.96
CA ALA A 31 -1.07 -2.82 16.07
C ALA A 31 -0.97 -3.49 14.68
N ASN A 32 -0.22 -4.59 14.57
CA ASN A 32 -0.08 -5.34 13.31
C ASN A 32 -1.45 -5.80 12.75
N ASN A 33 -2.38 -6.21 13.61
CA ASN A 33 -3.74 -6.56 13.20
C ASN A 33 -4.52 -5.39 12.57
N ALA A 34 -4.25 -4.15 13.00
CA ALA A 34 -4.87 -2.98 12.39
C ALA A 34 -4.35 -2.78 10.96
N LEU A 35 -3.03 -2.89 10.75
CA LEU A 35 -2.44 -2.83 9.41
C LEU A 35 -2.98 -3.95 8.50
N ASN A 36 -3.06 -5.19 9.01
CA ASN A 36 -3.64 -6.32 8.28
C ASN A 36 -5.09 -6.07 7.82
N ASN A 37 -5.92 -5.46 8.67
CA ASN A 37 -7.30 -5.14 8.29
C ASN A 37 -7.36 -4.07 7.18
N MET A 38 -6.43 -3.12 7.16
CA MET A 38 -6.33 -2.11 6.10
C MET A 38 -5.83 -2.73 4.79
N GLU A 39 -4.79 -3.57 4.84
CA GLU A 39 -4.25 -4.27 3.68
C GLU A 39 -5.21 -5.31 3.07
N LYS A 40 -6.22 -5.75 3.85
CA LYS A 40 -7.32 -6.61 3.37
C LYS A 40 -8.57 -5.84 2.93
N GLY A 41 -8.54 -4.51 2.90
CA GLY A 41 -9.70 -3.69 2.50
C GLY A 41 -10.87 -3.73 3.48
N ARG A 42 -10.68 -4.24 4.71
CA ARG A 42 -11.74 -4.22 5.74
C ARG A 42 -11.93 -2.81 6.31
N GLN A 43 -10.84 -2.05 6.37
CA GLN A 43 -10.77 -0.67 6.88
C GLN A 43 -9.97 0.21 5.92
N PHE A 44 -10.24 1.52 5.93
CA PHE A 44 -9.40 2.49 5.25
C PHE A 44 -8.07 2.68 5.99
N PRO A 45 -6.98 3.09 5.29
CA PRO A 45 -5.76 3.54 5.94
C PRO A 45 -6.07 4.60 7.00
N ASN A 46 -5.60 4.39 8.23
CA ASN A 46 -5.81 5.37 9.30
C ASN A 46 -4.77 6.51 9.24
N ARG A 47 -4.97 7.54 10.07
CA ARG A 47 -4.08 8.71 10.11
C ARG A 47 -2.62 8.34 10.42
N GLU A 48 -2.40 7.41 11.34
CA GLU A 48 -1.04 7.09 11.79
C GLU A 48 -0.23 6.37 10.70
N ILE A 49 -0.83 5.39 10.00
CA ILE A 49 -0.13 4.71 8.89
C ILE A 49 0.13 5.65 7.72
N MET A 50 -0.86 6.51 7.40
CA MET A 50 -0.71 7.53 6.38
C MET A 50 0.46 8.47 6.74
N LYS A 51 0.45 9.03 7.95
CA LYS A 51 1.50 9.93 8.45
C LYS A 51 2.88 9.29 8.43
N TYR A 52 2.98 8.00 8.77
CA TYR A 52 4.23 7.24 8.69
C TYR A 52 4.76 7.20 7.24
N PHE A 53 3.94 6.77 6.28
CA PHE A 53 4.35 6.68 4.88
C PHE A 53 4.75 8.04 4.29
N TYR A 54 4.05 9.11 4.67
CA TYR A 54 4.45 10.46 4.25
C TYR A 54 5.81 10.87 4.82
N ARG A 55 6.03 10.69 6.13
CA ARG A 55 7.26 11.16 6.79
C ARG A 55 8.49 10.31 6.48
N ALA A 56 8.33 8.98 6.46
CA ALA A 56 9.45 8.06 6.29
C ALA A 56 9.76 7.79 4.82
N HIS A 57 8.74 7.78 3.95
CA HIS A 57 8.86 7.29 2.58
C HIS A 57 8.39 8.29 1.52
N ARG A 58 7.95 9.49 1.92
CA ARG A 58 7.44 10.56 1.02
C ARG A 58 6.27 10.10 0.15
N ILE A 59 5.52 9.10 0.61
CA ILE A 59 4.30 8.61 -0.05
C ILE A 59 3.12 9.39 0.54
N ASP A 60 2.51 10.22 -0.31
CA ASP A 60 1.45 11.13 0.09
C ASP A 60 0.08 10.45 0.28
N PHE A 61 -0.78 11.07 1.08
CA PHE A 61 -2.13 10.57 1.36
C PHE A 61 -3.00 10.53 0.11
N ASN A 62 -2.81 11.44 -0.86
CA ASN A 62 -3.56 11.43 -2.11
C ASN A 62 -3.24 10.18 -2.94
N PHE A 63 -2.01 9.68 -2.88
CA PHE A 63 -1.70 8.38 -3.47
C PHE A 63 -2.45 7.25 -2.75
N LEU A 64 -2.32 7.14 -1.42
CA LEU A 64 -2.93 6.05 -0.66
C LEU A 64 -4.46 6.01 -0.83
N MET A 65 -5.11 7.17 -0.83
CA MET A 65 -6.56 7.30 -0.85
C MET A 65 -7.11 7.37 -2.29
N HIS A 66 -6.49 8.13 -3.18
CA HIS A 66 -7.03 8.42 -4.51
C HIS A 66 -6.22 7.85 -5.66
N GLY A 67 -4.98 7.40 -5.42
CA GLY A 67 -4.06 6.94 -6.48
C GLY A 67 -3.46 8.08 -7.27
N ASP A 68 -3.40 9.29 -6.70
CA ASP A 68 -2.78 10.43 -7.34
C ASP A 68 -1.25 10.37 -7.20
N PHE A 69 -0.54 10.48 -8.32
CA PHE A 69 0.91 10.48 -8.40
C PHE A 69 1.52 11.88 -8.52
N ALA A 70 0.70 12.92 -8.79
CA ALA A 70 1.19 14.25 -9.15
C ALA A 70 2.06 14.91 -8.08
N GLN A 71 1.82 14.59 -6.81
CA GLN A 71 2.53 15.15 -5.65
C GLN A 71 3.73 14.31 -5.21
N LEU A 72 3.99 13.16 -5.86
CA LEU A 72 5.05 12.24 -5.44
C LEU A 72 6.39 12.59 -6.11
N PRO A 73 7.53 12.45 -5.39
CA PRO A 73 8.85 12.49 -5.98
C PRO A 73 9.03 11.45 -7.11
N GLN A 74 9.82 11.77 -8.14
CA GLN A 74 9.94 10.93 -9.33
C GLN A 74 10.51 9.53 -9.02
N ASP A 75 11.45 9.43 -8.09
CA ASP A 75 12.00 8.17 -7.58
C ASP A 75 10.94 7.32 -6.87
N VAL A 76 10.10 7.95 -6.03
CA VAL A 76 8.96 7.30 -5.37
C VAL A 76 7.95 6.80 -6.39
N GLN A 77 7.60 7.62 -7.41
CA GLN A 77 6.70 7.20 -8.49
C GLN A 77 7.23 5.94 -9.20
N LYS A 78 8.51 5.93 -9.59
CA LYS A 78 9.13 4.77 -10.25
C LYS A 78 9.01 3.50 -9.41
N SER A 79 9.30 3.60 -8.11
CA SER A 79 9.19 2.46 -7.19
C SER A 79 7.75 1.96 -7.06
N LEU A 80 6.78 2.87 -6.91
CA LEU A 80 5.37 2.50 -6.79
C LEU A 80 4.82 1.87 -8.08
N PHE A 81 5.18 2.39 -9.26
CA PHE A 81 4.77 1.80 -10.54
C PHE A 81 5.32 0.39 -10.74
N ALA A 82 6.59 0.15 -10.38
CA ALA A 82 7.19 -1.18 -10.46
C ALA A 82 6.50 -2.20 -9.53
N ASN A 83 6.06 -1.77 -8.36
CA ASN A 83 5.35 -2.64 -7.41
C ASN A 83 3.88 -2.85 -7.80
N LEU A 84 3.22 -1.84 -8.39
CA LEU A 84 1.86 -1.97 -8.93
C LEU A 84 1.79 -3.00 -10.06
N SER A 85 2.73 -2.94 -11.02
CA SER A 85 2.74 -3.90 -12.14
C SER A 85 2.94 -5.33 -11.64
N LYS A 86 3.88 -5.53 -10.70
CA LYS A 86 4.13 -6.83 -10.07
C LYS A 86 2.86 -7.40 -9.43
N ARG A 87 2.16 -6.61 -8.61
CA ARG A 87 0.94 -7.06 -7.92
C ARG A 87 -0.23 -7.30 -8.86
N SER A 88 -0.39 -6.49 -9.90
CA SER A 88 -1.42 -6.74 -10.92
C SER A 88 -1.19 -8.10 -11.57
N SER A 89 0.06 -8.41 -11.96
CA SER A 89 0.40 -9.70 -12.55
C SER A 89 0.18 -10.89 -11.60
N GLU A 90 0.44 -10.73 -10.29
CA GLU A 90 0.17 -11.77 -9.28
C GLU A 90 -1.33 -12.01 -9.09
N LEU A 91 -2.14 -10.96 -9.08
CA LEU A 91 -3.61 -11.06 -8.99
C LEU A 91 -4.18 -11.76 -10.22
N ASP A 92 -3.74 -11.37 -11.41
CA ASP A 92 -4.17 -11.98 -12.68
C ASP A 92 -3.83 -13.48 -12.74
N GLN A 93 -2.68 -13.89 -12.17
CA GLN A 93 -2.28 -15.31 -12.10
C GLN A 93 -3.12 -16.09 -11.09
N LYS A 94 -3.40 -15.50 -9.93
CA LYS A 94 -4.20 -16.14 -8.89
C LYS A 94 -5.65 -16.37 -9.32
N GLU A 95 -6.25 -15.40 -10.00
CA GLU A 95 -7.60 -15.54 -10.54
C GLU A 95 -7.70 -16.68 -11.59
N ARG A 96 -6.62 -16.91 -12.35
CA ARG A 96 -6.56 -18.03 -13.31
C ARG A 96 -6.39 -19.38 -12.63
N SER A 97 -5.66 -19.47 -11.52
CA SER A 97 -5.45 -20.73 -10.80
C SER A 97 -6.66 -21.16 -9.97
N ASP A 98 -7.44 -20.21 -9.46
CA ASP A 98 -8.64 -20.50 -8.65
C ASP A 98 -9.85 -20.93 -9.52
N GLN A 99 -9.76 -20.80 -10.86
CA GLN A 99 -10.81 -21.18 -11.82
C GLN A 99 -10.59 -22.55 -12.50
N SER A 100 -9.50 -23.24 -12.18
CA SER A 100 -9.09 -24.54 -12.74
C SER A 100 -9.04 -25.62 -11.69
#